data_AF-A0A212CVC7-F1
#
_entry.id   AF-A0A212CVC7-F1
#
_cell.length_a   1.000
_cell.length_b   1.000
_cell.length_c   1.000
_cell.angle_alpha   90.00
_cell.angle_beta   90.00
_cell.angle_gamma   90.00
#
_symmetry.space_group_name_H-M   'P 1'
#
loop_
_entity.id
_entity.type
_entity.pdbx_description
1 polymer ?
#
loop_
_entity_poly.entity_id
_entity_poly.type
_entity_poly.pdbx_seq_one_letter_code
_entity_poly.pdbx_strand_id
1 'polypeptide(L)'
;IFDISWDLYQPNKLVSCGVKHIKFWSLCGNALTPKRGVFGKTGDLQTILCLACARDELTYSGALNGDIYVWKGINLIRTIQGAHT
;
A
#
# COMPACT_ATOMS: atom_id res chain seq x y z
N ILE A 1 11.82 -0.59 -6.12
CA ILE A 1 10.81 -1.30 -5.30
C ILE A 1 11.51 -1.69 -4.01
N PHE A 2 10.93 -1.39 -2.86
CA PHE A 2 11.53 -1.65 -1.54
C PHE A 2 10.88 -2.82 -0.83
N ASP A 3 9.57 -3.00 -1.00
CA ASP A 3 8.82 -4.09 -0.39
C ASP A 3 7.70 -4.57 -1.31
N ILE A 4 7.32 -5.84 -1.17
CA ILE A 4 6.20 -6.50 -1.84
C ILE A 4 5.52 -7.43 -0.84
N SER A 5 4.20 -7.30 -0.66
CA SER A 5 3.43 -8.12 0.25
C SER A 5 2.23 -8.76 -0.46
N TRP A 6 2.10 -10.08 -0.37
CA TRP A 6 0.89 -10.80 -0.75
C TRP A 6 -0.19 -10.64 0.33
N ASP A 7 -1.43 -10.46 -0.10
CA ASP A 7 -2.57 -10.45 0.83
C ASP A 7 -2.90 -11.90 1.24
N LEU A 8 -2.64 -12.23 2.50
CA LEU A 8 -2.92 -13.55 3.08
C LEU A 8 -4.42 -13.90 3.10
N TYR A 9 -5.29 -12.91 2.97
CA TYR A 9 -6.75 -13.07 2.96
C TYR A 9 -7.33 -13.01 1.55
N GLN A 10 -6.54 -12.59 0.56
CA GLN A 10 -6.93 -12.51 -0.84
C GLN A 10 -5.79 -13.02 -1.74
N PRO A 11 -5.75 -14.34 -2.03
CA PRO A 11 -4.58 -15.01 -2.61
C PRO A 11 -4.14 -14.49 -3.99
N ASN A 12 -5.02 -13.74 -4.67
CA ASN A 12 -4.74 -13.15 -5.98
C ASN A 12 -4.40 -11.65 -5.90
N LYS A 13 -4.16 -11.09 -4.71
CA LYS A 13 -3.80 -9.69 -4.53
C LYS A 13 -2.42 -9.57 -3.88
N LEU A 14 -1.63 -8.64 -4.38
CA LEU A 14 -0.38 -8.21 -3.77
C LEU A 14 -0.23 -6.70 -3.87
N VAL A 15 0.60 -6.14 -3.03
CA VAL A 15 0.95 -4.71 -3.03
C VAL A 15 2.45 -4.57 -3.13
N SER A 16 2.94 -3.58 -3.88
CA SER A 16 4.37 -3.24 -3.91
C SER A 16 4.60 -1.75 -3.70
N CYS A 17 5.71 -1.41 -3.04
CA CYS A 17 6.01 -0.03 -2.65
C CYS A 17 7.46 0.41 -2.95
N GLY A 18 7.74 1.71 -2.86
CA GLY A 18 9.07 2.28 -3.04
C GLY A 18 9.06 3.80 -3.21
N VAL A 19 10.09 4.35 -3.86
CA VAL A 19 10.20 5.79 -4.17
C VAL A 19 9.04 6.24 -5.04
N LYS A 20 8.18 7.12 -4.48
CA LYS A 20 6.94 7.61 -5.14
C LYS A 20 6.11 6.47 -5.75
N HIS A 21 6.14 5.29 -5.12
CA HIS A 21 5.57 4.08 -5.65
C HIS A 21 4.72 3.38 -4.60
N ILE A 22 3.44 3.22 -4.91
CA ILE A 22 2.58 2.21 -4.30
C ILE A 22 1.60 1.73 -5.36
N LYS A 23 1.57 0.42 -5.59
CA LYS A 23 0.68 -0.23 -6.55
C LYS A 23 0.05 -1.45 -5.92
N PHE A 24 -1.25 -1.56 -6.15
CA PHE A 24 -2.08 -2.70 -5.80
C PHE A 24 -2.27 -3.53 -7.05
N TRP A 25 -1.98 -4.82 -6.96
CA TRP A 25 -1.98 -5.71 -8.11
C TRP A 25 -3.03 -6.78 -7.93
N SER A 26 -3.60 -7.22 -9.04
CA SER A 26 -4.46 -8.40 -9.10
C SER A 26 -3.87 -9.41 -10.06
N LEU A 27 -3.69 -10.64 -9.60
CA LEU A 27 -3.27 -11.79 -10.38
C LEU A 27 -4.51 -12.41 -11.04
N CYS A 28 -4.53 -12.44 -12.37
CA CYS A 28 -5.55 -13.12 -13.15
C CYS A 28 -4.84 -14.09 -14.09
N GLY A 29 -4.88 -15.39 -13.76
CA GLY A 29 -4.07 -16.40 -14.45
C GLY A 29 -2.58 -16.18 -14.22
N ASN A 30 -1.84 -15.87 -15.29
CA ASN A 30 -0.41 -15.57 -15.26
C ASN A 30 -0.09 -14.07 -15.42
N ALA A 31 -1.11 -13.20 -15.37
CA ALA A 31 -0.96 -11.78 -15.59
C ALA A 31 -1.23 -10.97 -14.31
N LEU A 32 -0.33 -10.03 -14.01
CA LEU A 32 -0.50 -9.05 -12.93
C LEU A 32 -1.01 -7.72 -13.49
N THR A 33 -2.17 -7.28 -13.04
CA THR A 33 -2.76 -6.00 -13.43
C THR A 33 -2.50 -4.94 -12.34
N PRO A 34 -1.74 -3.87 -12.62
CA PRO A 34 -1.48 -2.80 -11.64
C PRO A 34 -2.64 -1.82 -11.52
N LYS A 35 -2.87 -1.35 -10.30
CA LYS A 35 -3.63 -0.14 -9.97
C LYS A 35 -2.81 0.74 -9.03
N ARG A 36 -2.68 2.03 -9.35
CA ARG A 36 -1.96 2.98 -8.51
C ARG A 36 -2.79 3.30 -7.26
N GLY A 37 -2.12 3.44 -6.11
CA GLY A 37 -2.78 3.94 -4.90
C GLY A 37 -3.31 5.37 -5.08
N VAL A 38 -4.50 5.63 -4.52
CA VAL A 38 -5.20 6.91 -4.59
C VAL A 38 -5.10 7.60 -3.22
N PHE A 39 -4.32 8.67 -3.14
CA PHE A 39 -4.02 9.36 -1.89
C PHE A 39 -5.15 10.30 -1.42
N GLY A 40 -5.92 10.85 -2.36
CA GLY A 40 -6.96 11.82 -2.06
C GLY A 40 -6.40 13.07 -1.35
N LYS A 41 -7.11 13.54 -0.31
CA LYS A 41 -6.66 14.64 0.57
C LYS A 41 -6.05 14.12 1.89
N THR A 42 -5.92 12.81 2.03
CA THR A 42 -5.58 12.14 3.30
C THR A 42 -4.06 12.07 3.52
N GLY A 43 -3.27 12.21 2.46
CA GLY A 43 -1.82 12.21 2.52
C GLY A 43 -1.23 12.48 1.14
N ASP A 44 0.10 12.48 1.07
CA ASP A 44 0.84 12.83 -0.14
C ASP A 44 1.64 11.66 -0.70
N LEU A 45 1.85 11.69 -2.01
CA LEU A 45 2.74 10.74 -2.68
C LEU A 45 4.18 11.01 -2.29
N GLN A 46 4.76 10.05 -1.57
CA GLN A 46 6.15 10.08 -1.13
C GLN A 46 6.79 8.70 -1.22
N THR A 47 8.01 8.57 -0.74
CA THR A 47 8.69 7.28 -0.63
C THR A 47 8.00 6.43 0.43
N ILE A 48 7.61 5.21 0.05
CA ILE A 48 7.01 4.20 0.92
C ILE A 48 8.01 3.07 1.12
N LEU A 49 8.29 2.74 2.38
CA LEU A 49 9.42 1.89 2.78
C LEU A 49 9.01 0.44 3.03
N CYS A 50 7.82 0.19 3.57
CA CYS A 50 7.36 -1.13 3.96
C CYS A 50 5.83 -1.28 3.83
N LEU A 51 5.35 -2.53 3.78
CA LEU A 51 3.95 -2.91 3.63
C LEU A 51 3.55 -3.99 4.63
N ALA A 52 2.28 -3.95 5.06
CA ALA A 52 1.64 -5.05 5.79
C ALA A 52 0.17 -5.17 5.38
N CYS A 53 -0.20 -6.29 4.75
CA CYS A 53 -1.59 -6.61 4.44
C CYS A 53 -2.32 -7.15 5.68
N ALA A 54 -3.58 -6.78 5.83
CA ALA A 54 -4.44 -7.19 6.95
C ALA A 54 -5.83 -7.61 6.45
N ARG A 55 -6.70 -8.06 7.37
CA ARG A 55 -8.09 -8.42 7.04
C ARG A 55 -8.87 -7.23 6.47
N ASP A 56 -10.02 -7.52 5.87
CA ASP A 56 -10.99 -6.54 5.41
C ASP A 56 -10.47 -5.58 4.32
N GLU A 57 -9.60 -6.11 3.45
CA GLU A 57 -8.93 -5.38 2.36
C GLU A 57 -8.06 -4.21 2.83
N LEU A 58 -7.53 -4.30 4.05
CA LEU A 58 -6.64 -3.29 4.59
C LEU A 58 -5.19 -3.57 4.21
N THR A 59 -4.47 -2.49 3.90
CA THR A 59 -3.01 -2.51 3.80
C THR A 59 -2.47 -1.34 4.61
N TYR A 60 -1.41 -1.59 5.38
CA TYR A 60 -0.65 -0.57 6.08
C TYR A 60 0.66 -0.34 5.33
N SER A 61 1.12 0.90 5.27
CA SER A 61 2.45 1.20 4.73
C SER A 61 3.17 2.28 5.51
N GLY A 62 4.45 2.08 5.78
CA GLY A 62 5.31 3.11 6.38
C GLY A 62 5.90 4.05 5.33
N ALA A 63 5.77 5.36 5.55
CA ALA A 63 6.31 6.39 4.69
C ALA A 63 7.61 6.99 5.24
N LEU A 64 8.41 7.61 4.37
CA LEU A 64 9.71 8.19 4.71
C LEU A 64 9.64 9.30 5.78
N ASN A 65 8.53 10.02 5.85
CA ASN A 65 8.31 11.07 6.86
C ASN A 65 7.87 10.52 8.23
N GLY A 66 7.84 9.21 8.42
CA GLY A 66 7.40 8.57 9.67
C GLY A 66 5.91 8.24 9.72
N ASP A 67 5.12 8.62 8.71
CA ASP A 67 3.68 8.36 8.70
C ASP A 67 3.35 6.88 8.42
N ILE A 68 2.26 6.40 9.00
CA ILE A 68 1.62 5.15 8.60
C ILE A 68 0.37 5.48 7.78
N TYR A 69 0.36 5.03 6.53
CA TYR A 69 -0.79 5.10 5.65
C TYR A 69 -1.64 3.84 5.75
N VAL A 70 -2.95 4.03 5.92
CA VAL A 70 -3.94 2.96 5.99
C VAL A 70 -4.78 2.99 4.72
N TRP A 71 -4.64 1.93 3.94
CA TRP A 71 -5.27 1.75 2.65
C TRP A 71 -6.45 0.80 2.78
N LYS A 72 -7.55 1.09 2.08
CA LYS A 72 -8.64 0.13 1.86
C LYS A 72 -8.83 -0.08 0.37
N GLY A 73 -8.55 -1.30 -0.10
CA GLY A 73 -8.34 -1.53 -1.52
C GLY A 73 -7.22 -0.61 -2.02
N ILE A 74 -7.51 0.24 -3.02
CA ILE A 74 -6.51 1.17 -3.59
C ILE A 74 -6.53 2.57 -2.97
N ASN A 75 -7.48 2.87 -2.09
CA ASN A 75 -7.70 4.23 -1.59
C ASN A 75 -7.05 4.42 -0.23
N LEU A 76 -6.36 5.55 -0.04
CA LEU A 76 -5.86 5.98 1.25
C LEU A 76 -7.02 6.52 2.09
N ILE A 77 -7.40 5.77 3.12
CA ILE A 77 -8.55 6.11 3.96
C ILE A 77 -8.14 6.82 5.25
N ARG A 78 -6.90 6.67 5.69
CA ARG A 78 -6.38 7.31 6.90
C ARG A 78 -4.86 7.43 6.87
N THR A 79 -4.36 8.50 7.48
CA THR A 79 -2.94 8.69 7.79
C THR A 79 -2.78 8.79 9.29
N ILE A 80 -1.81 8.07 9.85
CA ILE A 80 -1.36 8.21 11.22
C ILE A 80 -0.02 8.95 11.14
N GLN A 81 -0.03 10.22 11.54
CA GLN A 81 1.11 11.10 11.37
C GLN A 81 2.21 10.84 12.40
N GLY A 82 3.47 10.86 11.98
CA GLY A 82 4.64 10.78 12.88
C GLY A 82 4.66 9.52 13.76
N ALA A 83 4.22 8.38 13.21
CA ALA A 83 4.08 7.14 13.96
C ALA A 83 5.43 6.51 14.36
N HIS A 84 6.51 6.84 13.64
CA HIS A 84 7.87 6.51 14.05
C HIS A 84 8.87 7.56 13.55
N THR A 85 9.97 7.75 14.26
CA THR A 85 11.08 8.65 13.91
C THR A 85 12.39 8.07 14.41
#